data_AF-A0A3C0FE82-F1
#
_entry.id   AF-A0A3C0FE82-F1
#
_cell.length_a   1.000
_cell.length_b   1.000
_cell.length_c   1.000
_cell.angle_alpha   90.00
_cell.angle_beta   90.00
_cell.angle_gamma   90.00
#
_symmetry.space_group_name_H-M   'P 1'
#
loop_
_entity.id
_entity.type
_entity.pdbx_description
1 polymer ?
#
loop_
_entity_poly.entity_id
_entity_poly.type
_entity_poly.pdbx_seq_one_letter_code
_entity_poly.pdbx_strand_id
1 'polypeptide(L)'
;FSNRVFVAGTICGGMHMLTGQATTFLLPLFLAQVQGLSATAIGLIMLPSAGIRIFASPLGGTLADRLGNRWPVTVGLLTKIVTFTLLAHLTPQASPAYVVAALLINGAGAGLIWSPTLNAVMGATPPERAGSVAGVFNMLRFIGGIIGTTLAGLLLDARFADIDPAAPGPVPGYFESYLSLIGGCLIALLFVKRLECRETPQEQAQRTLAAGH
;
A
#
# COMPACT_ATOMS: atom_id res chain seq x y z
N PHE A 1 7.76 21.06 -11.83
CA PHE A 1 7.86 19.74 -11.17
C PHE A 1 8.35 19.80 -9.72
N SER A 2 8.89 20.92 -9.20
CA SER A 2 9.39 21.04 -7.81
C SER A 2 8.31 21.16 -6.71
N ASN A 3 7.12 20.60 -6.91
CA ASN A 3 6.09 20.61 -5.88
C ASN A 3 6.39 19.49 -4.86
N ARG A 4 6.63 19.88 -3.60
CA ARG A 4 6.89 18.94 -2.49
C ARG A 4 5.75 17.94 -2.30
N VAL A 5 4.51 18.33 -2.57
CA VAL A 5 3.31 17.48 -2.49
C VAL A 5 3.33 16.43 -3.59
N PHE A 6 3.71 16.80 -4.82
CA PHE A 6 3.85 15.85 -5.92
C PHE A 6 4.89 14.79 -5.60
N VAL A 7 6.10 15.20 -5.18
CA VAL A 7 7.18 14.25 -4.83
C VAL A 7 6.76 13.33 -3.69
N ALA A 8 6.17 13.87 -2.63
CA ALA A 8 5.70 13.08 -1.50
C ALA A 8 4.58 12.11 -1.89
N GLY A 9 3.62 12.58 -2.68
CA GLY A 9 2.53 11.77 -3.20
C GLY A 9 3.03 10.63 -4.08
N THR A 10 3.97 10.91 -4.99
CA THR A 10 4.57 9.88 -5.83
C THR A 10 5.37 8.86 -5.03
N ILE A 11 6.13 9.27 -4.01
CA ILE A 11 6.83 8.34 -3.12
C ILE A 11 5.84 7.46 -2.37
N CYS A 12 4.79 8.05 -1.76
CA CYS A 12 3.78 7.29 -1.03
C CYS A 12 3.01 6.33 -1.96
N GLY A 13 2.61 6.79 -3.13
CA GLY A 13 1.90 5.99 -4.14
C GLY A 13 2.77 4.89 -4.72
N GLY A 14 4.04 5.18 -5.03
CA GLY A 14 5.02 4.22 -5.51
C GLY A 14 5.30 3.14 -4.47
N MET A 15 5.51 3.52 -3.20
CA MET A 15 5.72 2.56 -2.12
C MET A 15 4.48 1.71 -1.84
N HIS A 16 3.29 2.29 -1.97
CA HIS A 16 2.03 1.56 -1.90
C HIS A 16 1.93 0.48 -2.99
N MET A 17 2.28 0.80 -4.24
CA MET A 17 2.32 -0.17 -5.34
C MET A 17 3.41 -1.22 -5.16
N LEU A 18 4.62 -0.81 -4.75
CA LEU A 18 5.73 -1.70 -4.47
C LEU A 18 5.30 -2.80 -3.49
N THR A 19 4.82 -2.39 -2.33
CA THR A 19 4.42 -3.30 -1.25
C THR A 19 3.17 -4.11 -1.62
N GLY A 20 2.24 -3.54 -2.40
CA GLY A 20 1.05 -4.23 -2.89
C GLY A 20 1.35 -5.33 -3.91
N GLN A 21 2.19 -5.03 -4.91
CA GLN A 21 2.57 -5.99 -5.95
C GLN A 21 3.48 -7.09 -5.39
N ALA A 22 4.43 -6.75 -4.50
CA ALA A 22 5.23 -7.74 -3.78
C ALA A 22 4.34 -8.75 -3.02
N THR A 23 3.32 -8.27 -2.29
CA THR A 23 2.39 -9.15 -1.56
C THR A 23 1.54 -10.00 -2.50
N THR A 24 1.07 -9.42 -3.61
CA THR A 24 0.26 -10.11 -4.61
C THR A 24 1.06 -11.19 -5.35
N PHE A 25 2.39 -11.09 -5.36
CA PHE A 25 3.29 -12.12 -5.87
C PHE A 25 3.63 -13.17 -4.80
N LEU A 26 4.08 -12.75 -3.61
CA LEU A 26 4.54 -13.64 -2.55
C LEU A 26 3.44 -14.54 -1.99
N LEU A 27 2.27 -13.98 -1.69
CA LEU A 27 1.23 -14.72 -0.97
C LEU A 27 0.65 -15.90 -1.77
N PRO A 28 0.21 -15.75 -3.03
CA PRO A 28 -0.23 -16.91 -3.82
C PRO A 28 0.87 -17.97 -3.93
N LEU A 29 2.12 -17.53 -4.07
CA LEU A 29 3.26 -18.43 -4.19
C LEU A 29 3.47 -19.23 -2.89
N PHE A 30 3.37 -18.58 -1.73
CA PHE A 30 3.37 -19.24 -0.42
C PHE A 30 2.25 -20.28 -0.31
N LEU A 31 1.02 -19.89 -0.62
CA LEU A 31 -0.15 -20.76 -0.51
C LEU A 31 -0.05 -21.97 -1.47
N ALA A 32 0.54 -21.78 -2.65
CA ALA A 32 0.73 -22.85 -3.63
C ALA A 32 1.91 -23.77 -3.27
N GLN A 33 3.10 -23.21 -3.02
CA GLN A 33 4.34 -23.99 -2.88
C GLN A 33 4.53 -24.54 -1.47
N VAL A 34 4.16 -23.78 -0.44
CA VAL A 34 4.35 -24.20 0.96
C VAL A 34 3.12 -24.94 1.47
N GLN A 35 1.91 -24.40 1.23
CA GLN A 35 0.67 -25.02 1.72
C GLN A 35 0.04 -26.02 0.74
N GLY A 36 0.53 -26.10 -0.50
CA GLY A 36 0.01 -27.04 -1.50
C GLY A 36 -1.43 -26.76 -1.95
N LEU A 37 -1.94 -25.53 -1.76
CA LEU A 37 -3.33 -25.20 -2.08
C LEU A 37 -3.54 -25.10 -3.59
N SER A 38 -4.75 -25.49 -4.03
CA SER A 38 -5.16 -25.35 -5.43
C SER A 38 -5.36 -23.88 -5.81
N ALA A 39 -5.24 -23.58 -7.10
CA ALA A 39 -5.45 -22.22 -7.63
C ALA A 39 -6.83 -21.65 -7.25
N THR A 40 -7.88 -22.48 -7.26
CA THR A 40 -9.23 -22.10 -6.84
C THR A 40 -9.28 -21.70 -5.36
N ALA A 41 -8.64 -22.47 -4.48
CA ALA A 41 -8.59 -22.18 -3.05
C ALA A 41 -7.82 -20.88 -2.77
N ILE A 42 -6.70 -20.67 -3.45
CA ILE A 42 -5.91 -19.43 -3.37
C ILE A 42 -6.75 -18.23 -3.81
N GLY A 43 -7.45 -18.34 -4.94
CA GLY A 43 -8.35 -17.31 -5.44
C GLY A 43 -9.41 -16.93 -4.40
N LEU A 44 -10.06 -17.92 -3.78
CA LEU A 44 -11.06 -17.71 -2.73
C LEU A 44 -10.48 -17.04 -1.48
N ILE A 45 -9.26 -17.37 -1.06
CA ILE A 45 -8.59 -16.74 0.08
C ILE A 45 -8.24 -15.28 -0.23
N MET A 46 -7.85 -14.97 -1.47
CA MET A 46 -7.42 -13.62 -1.86
C MET A 46 -8.58 -12.68 -2.19
N LEU A 47 -9.73 -13.22 -2.60
CA LEU A 47 -10.90 -12.46 -3.04
C LEU A 47 -11.44 -11.45 -2.00
N PRO A 48 -11.58 -11.79 -0.70
CA PRO A 48 -12.07 -10.85 0.32
C PRO A 48 -11.24 -9.55 0.40
N SER A 49 -9.93 -9.64 0.13
CA SER A 49 -9.04 -8.48 0.13
C SER A 49 -9.38 -7.44 -0.95
N ALA A 50 -9.90 -7.89 -2.10
CA ALA A 50 -10.35 -7.02 -3.17
C ALA A 50 -11.68 -6.36 -2.80
N GLY A 51 -12.59 -7.14 -2.19
CA GLY A 51 -13.87 -6.63 -1.68
C GLY A 51 -13.69 -5.50 -0.67
N ILE A 52 -12.90 -5.71 0.39
CA ILE A 52 -12.71 -4.68 1.42
C ILE A 52 -12.05 -3.40 0.86
N ARG A 53 -11.18 -3.52 -0.15
CA ARG A 53 -10.55 -2.37 -0.81
C ARG A 53 -11.57 -1.45 -1.47
N ILE A 54 -12.60 -2.01 -2.10
CA ILE A 54 -13.69 -1.26 -2.75
C ILE A 54 -14.42 -0.39 -1.71
N PHE A 55 -14.66 -0.91 -0.51
CA PHE A 55 -15.34 -0.16 0.56
C PHE A 55 -14.42 0.80 1.31
N ALA A 56 -13.14 0.44 1.50
CA ALA A 56 -12.18 1.26 2.23
C ALA A 56 -11.72 2.50 1.44
N SER A 57 -11.74 2.46 0.10
CA SER A 57 -11.31 3.58 -0.74
C SER A 57 -12.20 4.84 -0.61
N PRO A 58 -13.55 4.74 -0.69
CA PRO A 58 -14.45 5.87 -0.40
C PRO A 58 -14.31 6.41 1.03
N LEU A 59 -14.08 5.52 1.99
CA LEU A 59 -13.83 5.92 3.38
C LEU A 59 -12.54 6.73 3.50
N GLY A 60 -11.48 6.31 2.81
CA GLY A 60 -10.22 7.05 2.71
C GLY A 60 -10.42 8.46 2.15
N GLY A 61 -11.18 8.58 1.05
CA GLY A 61 -11.53 9.86 0.45
C GLY A 61 -12.30 10.77 1.41
N THR A 62 -13.38 10.26 2.01
CA THR A 62 -14.19 11.01 3.00
C THR A 62 -13.35 11.48 4.19
N LEU A 63 -12.44 10.63 4.67
CA LEU A 63 -11.56 10.96 5.79
C LEU A 63 -10.51 12.00 5.38
N ALA A 64 -10.03 11.94 4.14
CA ALA A 64 -9.13 12.94 3.59
C ALA A 64 -9.79 14.31 3.45
N ASP A 65 -11.05 14.37 3.02
CA ASP A 65 -11.78 15.63 2.90
C ASP A 65 -12.00 16.30 4.26
N ARG A 66 -12.14 15.50 5.33
CA ARG A 66 -12.39 16.00 6.70
C ARG A 66 -11.13 16.31 7.50
N LEU A 67 -10.11 15.45 7.41
CA LEU A 67 -8.91 15.52 8.25
C LEU A 67 -7.65 15.91 7.46
N GLY A 68 -7.76 16.05 6.14
CA GLY A 68 -6.62 16.19 5.24
C GLY A 68 -6.02 14.84 4.84
N ASN A 69 -5.35 14.82 3.68
CA ASN A 69 -4.79 13.59 3.09
C ASN A 69 -3.76 12.87 3.98
N ARG A 70 -3.07 13.58 4.88
CA ARG A 70 -1.99 13.00 5.70
C ARG A 70 -2.46 11.88 6.62
N TRP A 71 -3.62 12.01 7.24
CA TRP A 71 -4.06 11.12 8.32
C TRP A 71 -4.53 9.77 7.79
N PRO A 72 -5.40 9.73 6.76
CA PRO A 72 -5.74 8.47 6.10
C PRO A 72 -4.52 7.70 5.61
N VAL A 73 -3.56 8.38 4.96
CA VAL A 73 -2.33 7.73 4.46
C VAL A 73 -1.47 7.20 5.60
N THR A 74 -1.34 7.95 6.69
CA THR A 74 -0.61 7.49 7.90
C THR A 74 -1.25 6.22 8.46
N VAL A 75 -2.57 6.24 8.69
CA VAL A 75 -3.31 5.09 9.22
C VAL A 75 -3.17 3.90 8.29
N GLY A 76 -3.34 4.10 6.98
CA GLY A 76 -3.19 3.02 6.01
C GLY A 76 -1.79 2.42 5.97
N LEU A 77 -0.73 3.23 6.08
CA LEU A 77 0.66 2.74 6.15
C LEU A 77 0.92 1.94 7.44
N LEU A 78 0.41 2.41 8.60
CA LEU A 78 0.50 1.66 9.85
C LEU A 78 -0.25 0.33 9.76
N THR A 79 -1.45 0.33 9.17
CA THR A 79 -2.22 -0.89 8.91
C THR A 79 -1.44 -1.87 8.03
N LYS A 80 -0.72 -1.39 7.00
CA LYS A 80 0.16 -2.24 6.18
C LYS A 80 1.34 -2.80 6.96
N ILE A 81 1.94 -2.05 7.88
CA ILE A 81 2.99 -2.55 8.77
C ILE A 81 2.44 -3.71 9.62
N VAL A 82 1.25 -3.55 10.21
CA VAL A 82 0.60 -4.64 10.96
C VAL A 82 0.37 -5.87 10.06
N THR A 83 -0.18 -5.69 8.87
CA THR A 83 -0.33 -6.76 7.88
C THR A 83 0.98 -7.48 7.61
N PHE A 84 2.06 -6.75 7.31
CA PHE A 84 3.33 -7.37 6.95
C PHE A 84 3.99 -8.05 8.13
N THR A 85 3.79 -7.56 9.36
CA THR A 85 4.19 -8.29 10.57
C THR A 85 3.43 -9.61 10.69
N LEU A 86 2.12 -9.64 10.44
CA LEU A 86 1.33 -10.88 10.45
C LEU A 86 1.80 -11.85 9.35
N LEU A 87 1.96 -11.35 8.12
CA LEU A 87 2.36 -12.18 6.99
C LEU A 87 3.83 -12.66 7.07
N ALA A 88 4.71 -11.88 7.70
CA ALA A 88 6.09 -12.31 7.94
C ALA A 88 6.15 -13.57 8.80
N HIS A 89 5.24 -13.73 9.76
CA HIS A 89 5.21 -14.87 10.68
C HIS A 89 4.31 -16.02 10.18
N LEU A 90 4.05 -16.08 8.87
CA LEU A 90 3.32 -17.20 8.29
C LEU A 90 4.11 -18.50 8.44
N THR A 91 3.45 -19.49 9.04
CA THR A 91 3.95 -20.85 9.14
C THR A 91 3.28 -21.73 8.06
N PRO A 92 3.89 -22.86 7.67
CA PRO A 92 3.28 -23.77 6.71
C PRO A 92 1.87 -24.25 7.14
N GLN A 93 1.60 -24.33 8.44
CA GLN A 93 0.32 -24.76 9.02
C GLN A 93 -0.64 -23.61 9.33
N ALA A 94 -0.35 -22.38 8.88
CA ALA A 94 -1.20 -21.23 9.11
C ALA A 94 -2.63 -21.47 8.58
N SER A 95 -3.63 -21.14 9.38
CA SER A 95 -5.02 -21.36 9.00
C SER A 95 -5.44 -20.40 7.88
N PRO A 96 -6.34 -20.81 6.95
CA PRO A 96 -6.87 -19.92 5.93
C PRO A 96 -7.52 -18.66 6.50
N ALA A 97 -8.19 -18.79 7.65
CA ALA A 97 -8.82 -17.67 8.35
C ALA A 97 -7.80 -16.61 8.78
N TYR A 98 -6.61 -17.02 9.24
CA TYR A 98 -5.53 -16.10 9.58
C TYR A 98 -5.07 -15.28 8.36
N VAL A 99 -4.88 -15.96 7.22
CA VAL A 99 -4.47 -15.31 5.96
C VAL A 99 -5.54 -14.34 5.48
N VAL A 100 -6.81 -14.75 5.51
CA VAL A 100 -7.95 -13.90 5.14
C VAL A 100 -8.02 -12.66 6.04
N ALA A 101 -7.85 -12.81 7.36
CA ALA A 101 -7.84 -11.68 8.28
C ALA A 101 -6.70 -10.69 7.97
N ALA A 102 -5.48 -11.18 7.77
CA ALA A 102 -4.34 -10.34 7.39
C ALA A 102 -4.57 -9.60 6.07
N LEU A 103 -5.22 -10.27 5.10
CA LEU A 103 -5.59 -9.73 3.81
C LEU A 103 -6.71 -8.69 3.87
N LEU A 104 -7.68 -8.86 4.78
CA LEU A 104 -8.71 -7.86 5.03
C LEU A 104 -8.11 -6.59 5.61
N ILE A 105 -7.19 -6.73 6.58
CA ILE A 105 -6.42 -5.62 7.15
C ILE A 105 -5.61 -4.93 6.05
N ASN A 106 -4.91 -5.69 5.21
CA ASN A 106 -4.12 -5.16 4.09
C ASN A 106 -4.98 -4.35 3.12
N GLY A 107 -6.14 -4.89 2.77
CA GLY A 107 -7.06 -4.27 1.83
C GLY A 107 -7.65 -2.97 2.39
N ALA A 108 -8.01 -2.95 3.68
CA ALA A 108 -8.44 -1.73 4.35
C ALA A 108 -7.34 -0.65 4.32
N GLY A 109 -6.10 -1.01 4.70
CA GLY A 109 -4.95 -0.09 4.64
C GLY A 109 -4.67 0.41 3.23
N ALA A 110 -4.78 -0.46 2.23
CA ALA A 110 -4.60 -0.09 0.82
C ALA A 110 -5.62 0.95 0.34
N GLY A 111 -6.90 0.80 0.70
CA GLY A 111 -7.95 1.77 0.36
C GLY A 111 -7.72 3.14 1.00
N LEU A 112 -7.24 3.17 2.24
CA LEU A 112 -6.93 4.40 2.97
C LEU A 112 -5.69 5.15 2.45
N ILE A 113 -4.80 4.47 1.71
CA ILE A 113 -3.62 5.12 1.11
C ILE A 113 -3.95 5.68 -0.27
N TRP A 114 -4.58 4.88 -1.13
CA TRP A 114 -4.64 5.18 -2.56
C TRP A 114 -5.39 6.48 -2.88
N SER A 115 -6.65 6.56 -2.48
CA SER A 115 -7.52 7.71 -2.80
C SER A 115 -6.95 9.03 -2.23
N PRO A 116 -6.56 9.11 -0.94
CA PRO A 116 -5.96 10.32 -0.36
C PRO A 116 -4.63 10.73 -1.00
N THR A 117 -3.80 9.76 -1.40
CA THR A 117 -2.53 10.06 -2.08
C THR A 117 -2.79 10.69 -3.46
N LEU A 118 -3.72 10.13 -4.21
CA LEU A 118 -4.10 10.67 -5.52
C LEU A 118 -4.74 12.05 -5.36
N ASN A 119 -5.63 12.23 -4.39
CA ASN A 119 -6.26 13.53 -4.08
C ASN A 119 -5.21 14.60 -3.74
N ALA A 120 -4.20 14.27 -2.94
CA ALA A 120 -3.12 15.21 -2.62
C ALA A 120 -2.33 15.65 -3.87
N VAL A 121 -2.01 14.70 -4.75
CA VAL A 121 -1.25 14.97 -5.98
C VAL A 121 -2.07 15.83 -6.95
N MET A 122 -3.32 15.45 -7.19
CA MET A 122 -4.18 16.13 -8.16
C MET A 122 -4.65 17.48 -7.65
N GLY A 123 -4.97 17.60 -6.35
CA GLY A 123 -5.36 18.87 -5.74
C GLY A 123 -4.24 19.91 -5.73
N ALA A 124 -2.98 19.48 -5.75
CA ALA A 124 -1.81 20.36 -5.84
C ALA A 124 -1.38 20.67 -7.29
N THR A 125 -2.18 20.28 -8.28
CA THR A 125 -1.86 20.35 -9.71
C THR A 125 -2.85 21.25 -10.47
N PRO A 126 -2.38 22.23 -11.25
CA PRO A 126 -3.24 23.03 -12.12
C PRO A 126 -4.02 22.16 -13.12
N PRO A 127 -5.31 22.45 -13.40
CA PRO A 127 -6.15 21.64 -14.28
C PRO A 127 -5.54 21.36 -15.67
N GLU A 128 -4.82 22.34 -16.23
CA GLU A 128 -4.20 22.26 -17.56
C GLU A 128 -3.07 21.22 -17.63
N ARG A 129 -2.49 20.86 -16.48
CA ARG A 129 -1.38 19.89 -16.35
C ARG A 129 -1.80 18.58 -15.69
N ALA A 130 -3.05 18.47 -15.26
CA ALA A 130 -3.59 17.32 -14.55
C ALA A 130 -3.33 16.00 -15.29
N GLY A 131 -3.57 15.97 -16.60
CA GLY A 131 -3.33 14.78 -17.44
C GLY A 131 -1.87 14.33 -17.44
N SER A 132 -0.93 15.25 -17.68
CA SER A 132 0.50 14.95 -17.69
C SER A 132 1.01 14.51 -16.32
N VAL A 133 0.57 15.18 -15.25
CA VAL A 133 0.95 14.84 -13.87
C VAL A 133 0.41 13.47 -13.47
N ALA A 134 -0.85 13.17 -13.77
CA ALA A 134 -1.45 11.86 -13.52
C ALA A 134 -0.72 10.74 -14.29
N GLY A 135 -0.31 11.02 -15.53
CA GLY A 135 0.50 10.09 -16.33
C GLY A 135 1.84 9.76 -15.68
N VAL A 136 2.62 10.79 -15.32
CA VAL A 136 3.92 10.61 -14.64
C VAL A 136 3.75 9.93 -13.28
N PHE A 137 2.73 10.32 -12.51
CA PHE A 137 2.41 9.71 -11.23
C PHE A 137 2.15 8.20 -11.38
N ASN A 138 1.27 7.80 -12.30
CA ASN A 138 0.97 6.38 -12.52
C ASN A 138 2.16 5.59 -13.05
N MET A 139 2.95 6.15 -13.96
CA MET A 139 4.17 5.53 -14.46
C MET A 139 5.14 5.22 -13.31
N LEU A 140 5.45 6.21 -12.47
CA LEU A 140 6.33 6.03 -11.31
C LEU A 140 5.75 5.01 -10.31
N ARG A 141 4.43 4.97 -10.18
CA ARG A 141 3.73 3.98 -9.37
C ARG A 141 3.93 2.54 -9.87
N PHE A 142 3.80 2.33 -11.18
CA PHE A 142 4.00 1.02 -11.81
C PHE A 142 5.46 0.57 -11.70
N ILE A 143 6.42 1.49 -11.85
CA ILE A 143 7.84 1.22 -11.59
C ILE A 143 8.02 0.71 -10.16
N GLY A 144 7.38 1.36 -9.16
CA GLY A 144 7.38 0.87 -7.79
C GLY A 144 6.86 -0.56 -7.66
N GLY A 145 5.74 -0.87 -8.33
CA GLY A 145 5.17 -2.22 -8.39
C GLY A 145 6.13 -3.28 -8.96
N ILE A 146 6.79 -2.97 -10.08
CA ILE A 146 7.79 -3.84 -10.72
C ILE A 146 8.96 -4.10 -9.77
N ILE A 147 9.52 -3.04 -9.17
CA ILE A 147 10.59 -3.15 -8.19
C ILE A 147 10.17 -4.05 -7.03
N GLY A 148 8.93 -3.90 -6.53
CA GLY A 148 8.39 -4.72 -5.45
C GLY A 148 8.37 -6.21 -5.77
N THR A 149 7.85 -6.58 -6.94
CA THR A 149 7.83 -7.99 -7.37
C THR A 149 9.21 -8.55 -7.63
N THR A 150 10.11 -7.75 -8.22
CA THR A 150 11.48 -8.18 -8.51
C THR A 150 12.28 -8.40 -7.23
N LEU A 151 12.24 -7.47 -6.28
CA LEU A 151 12.93 -7.62 -4.99
C LEU A 151 12.38 -8.80 -4.18
N ALA A 152 11.06 -8.97 -4.16
CA ALA A 152 10.42 -10.12 -3.52
C ALA A 152 10.86 -11.45 -4.14
N GLY A 153 10.94 -11.52 -5.48
CA GLY A 153 11.43 -12.69 -6.19
C GLY A 153 12.90 -12.99 -5.89
N LEU A 154 13.77 -11.98 -5.90
CA LEU A 154 15.20 -12.15 -5.59
C LEU A 154 15.45 -12.62 -4.16
N LEU A 155 14.72 -12.06 -3.18
CA LEU A 155 14.85 -12.45 -1.78
C LEU A 155 14.36 -13.88 -1.55
N LEU A 156 13.27 -14.27 -2.22
CA LEU A 156 12.75 -15.62 -2.14
C LEU A 156 13.69 -16.63 -2.81
N ASP A 157 14.21 -16.31 -4.00
CA ASP A 157 15.17 -17.15 -4.73
C ASP A 157 16.46 -17.39 -3.93
N ALA A 158 16.98 -16.33 -3.28
CA ALA A 158 18.16 -16.41 -2.42
C ALA A 158 18.00 -17.29 -1.17
N ARG A 159 16.75 -17.61 -0.78
CA ARG A 159 16.39 -18.44 0.37
C ARG A 159 15.65 -19.71 -0.03
N PHE A 160 15.55 -20.01 -1.33
CA PHE A 160 14.72 -21.09 -1.83
C PHE A 160 15.18 -22.46 -1.30
N ALA A 161 16.50 -22.66 -1.17
CA ALA A 161 17.07 -23.88 -0.62
C ALA A 161 16.82 -24.07 0.89
N ASP A 162 16.48 -22.99 1.61
CA ASP A 162 16.24 -22.98 3.05
C ASP A 162 14.76 -23.22 3.40
N ILE A 163 13.88 -23.36 2.39
CA ILE A 163 12.46 -23.62 2.59
C ILE A 163 12.27 -25.08 3.01
N ASP A 164 12.03 -25.28 4.31
CA ASP A 164 11.60 -26.57 4.87
C ASP A 164 10.13 -26.50 5.30
N PRO A 165 9.20 -27.16 4.57
CA PRO A 165 7.78 -27.20 4.92
C PRO A 165 7.49 -27.89 6.27
N ALA A 166 8.42 -28.69 6.79
CA ALA A 166 8.28 -29.38 8.07
C ALA A 166 8.82 -28.56 9.25
N ALA A 167 9.57 -27.48 8.99
CA ALA A 167 10.15 -26.67 10.04
C ALA A 167 9.07 -25.91 10.85
N PRO A 168 9.12 -25.95 12.18
CA PRO A 168 8.24 -25.15 13.01
C PRO A 168 8.69 -23.69 12.99
N GLY A 169 7.99 -22.83 12.25
CA GLY A 169 8.24 -21.39 12.28
C GLY A 169 7.90 -20.64 10.99
N PRO A 170 8.25 -19.35 10.93
CA PRO A 170 8.17 -18.54 9.72
C PRO A 170 9.02 -19.13 8.60
N VAL A 171 8.50 -19.14 7.38
CA VAL A 171 9.24 -19.68 6.23
C VAL A 171 10.31 -18.68 5.77
N PRO A 172 11.59 -19.09 5.68
CA PRO A 172 12.66 -18.26 5.14
C PRO A 172 12.35 -17.76 3.73
N GLY A 173 12.89 -16.60 3.36
CA GLY A 173 12.58 -15.89 2.13
C GLY A 173 11.29 -15.06 2.24
N TYR A 174 10.19 -15.65 2.71
CA TYR A 174 8.94 -14.92 2.95
C TYR A 174 9.06 -13.97 4.14
N PHE A 175 9.63 -14.45 5.25
CA PHE A 175 9.88 -13.63 6.44
C PHE A 175 10.70 -12.38 6.12
N GLU A 176 11.86 -12.53 5.49
CA GLU A 176 12.75 -11.43 5.11
C GLU A 176 12.10 -10.50 4.08
N SER A 177 11.36 -11.06 3.12
CA SER A 177 10.62 -10.27 2.14
C SER A 177 9.60 -9.37 2.83
N TYR A 178 8.75 -9.90 3.70
CA TYR A 178 7.74 -9.08 4.39
C TYR A 178 8.37 -8.07 5.37
N LEU A 179 9.49 -8.40 6.04
CA LEU A 179 10.24 -7.43 6.84
C LEU A 179 10.79 -6.27 5.98
N SER A 180 11.29 -6.55 4.79
CA SER A 180 11.77 -5.51 3.87
C SER A 180 10.64 -4.55 3.45
N LEU A 181 9.41 -5.07 3.29
CA LEU A 181 8.24 -4.26 2.96
C LEU A 181 7.83 -3.33 4.12
N ILE A 182 8.03 -3.75 5.38
CA ILE A 182 7.86 -2.88 6.55
C ILE A 182 8.82 -1.69 6.46
N GLY A 183 10.09 -1.94 6.12
CA GLY A 183 11.08 -0.89 5.86
C GLY A 183 10.60 0.11 4.80
N GLY A 184 10.03 -0.38 3.70
CA GLY A 184 9.39 0.46 2.68
C GLY A 184 8.27 1.35 3.25
N CYS A 185 7.36 0.77 4.04
CA CYS A 185 6.28 1.53 4.69
C CYS A 185 6.82 2.61 5.66
N LEU A 186 7.86 2.29 6.43
CA LEU A 186 8.52 3.24 7.34
C LEU A 186 9.15 4.41 6.58
N ILE A 187 9.83 4.13 5.45
CA ILE A 187 10.37 5.17 4.59
C ILE A 187 9.25 6.07 4.05
N ALA A 188 8.13 5.48 3.58
CA ALA A 188 6.98 6.26 3.12
C ALA A 188 6.42 7.19 4.21
N LEU A 189 6.33 6.73 5.46
CA LEU A 189 5.85 7.54 6.60
C LEU A 189 6.66 8.84 6.79
N LEU A 190 7.96 8.84 6.48
CA LEU A 190 8.79 10.04 6.56
C LEU A 190 8.35 11.16 5.60
N PHE A 191 7.68 10.79 4.49
CA PHE A 191 7.21 11.73 3.48
C PHE A 191 5.75 12.14 3.68
N VAL A 192 4.98 11.44 4.51
CA VAL A 192 3.53 11.69 4.68
C VAL A 192 3.24 13.10 5.18
N LYS A 193 4.07 13.67 6.06
CA LYS A 193 3.90 15.06 6.53
C LYS A 193 3.95 16.09 5.38
N ARG A 194 4.55 15.74 4.25
CA ARG A 194 4.65 16.60 3.06
C ARG A 194 3.43 16.49 2.13
N LEU A 195 2.45 15.66 2.45
CA LEU A 195 1.18 15.52 1.71
C LEU A 195 0.16 16.62 2.07
N GLU A 196 0.41 17.41 3.10
CA GLU A 196 -0.44 18.57 3.40
C GLU A 196 -0.28 19.62 2.32
N CYS A 197 -1.32 19.78 1.50
CA CYS A 197 -1.48 20.96 0.67
C CYS A 197 -1.77 22.11 1.64
N ARG A 198 -0.82 23.05 1.81
CA ARG A 198 -1.15 24.34 2.42
C ARG A 198 -2.16 25.00 1.48
N GLU A 199 -3.35 25.33 1.97
CA GLU A 199 -4.24 26.27 1.28
C GLU A 199 -3.38 27.47 0.87
N THR A 200 -3.47 27.88 -0.40
CA THR A 200 -2.81 29.12 -0.78
C THR A 200 -3.47 30.27 0.00
N PRO A 201 -2.74 31.32 0.39
CA PRO A 201 -3.33 32.46 1.09
C PRO A 201 -4.57 33.05 0.38
N GLN A 202 -4.69 32.88 -0.95
CA GLN A 202 -5.84 33.30 -1.75
C GLN A 202 -7.07 32.41 -1.56
N GLU A 203 -6.93 31.08 -1.54
CA GLU A 203 -8.06 30.15 -1.29
C GLU A 203 -8.56 30.27 0.14
N GLN A 204 -7.65 30.49 1.08
CA GLN A 204 -7.96 30.71 2.49
C GLN A 204 -8.72 32.04 2.67
N ALA A 205 -8.32 33.10 1.96
CA ALA A 205 -9.05 34.36 1.92
C ALA A 205 -10.45 34.21 1.29
N GLN A 206 -10.59 33.48 0.18
CA GLN A 206 -11.88 33.23 -0.46
C GLN A 206 -12.83 32.39 0.40
N ARG A 207 -12.32 31.38 1.12
CA ARG A 207 -13.10 30.60 2.08
C ARG A 207 -13.57 31.44 3.27
N THR A 208 -12.71 32.30 3.79
CA THR A 208 -13.06 33.20 4.91
C THR A 208 -14.12 34.22 4.48
N LEU A 209 -14.05 34.71 3.24
CA LEU A 209 -15.08 35.58 2.65
C LEU A 209 -16.41 34.84 2.43
N ALA A 210 -16.38 33.58 1.98
CA ALA A 210 -17.58 32.78 1.75
C ALA A 210 -18.25 32.29 3.05
N ALA A 211 -17.51 32.15 4.15
CA ALA A 211 -18.03 31.75 5.46
C ALA A 211 -18.53 32.92 6.32
N GLY A 212 -18.33 34.17 5.86
CA GLY A 212 -18.75 35.39 6.57
C GLY A 212 -20.14 35.93 6.18
N HIS A 213 -20.90 35.21 5.35
CA HIS A 213 -22.27 35.51 4.94
C HIS A 213 -23.22 34.40 5.42
#